data_AF-A0A836AIF8-F1
#
_entry.id   AF-A0A836AIF8-F1
#
_cell.length_a   1.000
_cell.length_b   1.000
_cell.length_c   1.000
_cell.angle_alpha   90.00
_cell.angle_beta   90.00
_cell.angle_gamma   90.00
#
_symmetry.space_group_name_H-M   'P 1'
#
loop_
_entity.id
_entity.type
_entity.pdbx_description
1 polymer ?
#
loop_
_entity_poly.entity_id
_entity_poly.type
_entity_poly.pdbx_seq_one_letter_code
_entity_poly.pdbx_strand_id
1 'polypeptide(L)'
;MAEQVTKSVLFVCLGNICRSPIAEAVFRKLVTDQSISDNWRIDSAATSTYELGNPPDYRGQACMKKHGIPMSHVARQVTKEDFATFDYILCMDESNLRDLNRKSNQVKNCRAKIELLGSYDPQKQLIIEDPYYGNEADFETVYQQCVRCCRAFLEKTSLQEAEVMVWHGKKHLPLQACPDIFMGQDHRRATWAQLTAREQSRMWMQDVGCALQGARETLDCTVTNQLSVGNCGLKLLELEEINLSKHYKAILA
;
A
#
# COMPACT_ATOMS: atom_id res chain seq x y z
N MET A 1 19.06 3.07 -11.36
CA MET A 1 18.09 3.06 -10.25
C MET A 1 17.09 4.15 -10.56
N ALA A 2 15.81 3.82 -10.75
CA ALA A 2 14.78 4.85 -10.93
C ALA A 2 14.70 5.68 -9.63
N GLU A 3 14.76 7.00 -9.74
CA GLU A 3 14.59 7.92 -8.61
C GLU A 3 13.16 7.73 -8.08
N GLN A 4 13.04 7.07 -6.94
CA GLN A 4 11.75 6.82 -6.30
C GLN A 4 11.25 8.15 -5.72
N VAL A 5 10.05 8.55 -6.10
CA VAL A 5 9.45 9.80 -5.63
C VAL A 5 9.15 9.67 -4.13
N THR A 6 9.72 10.54 -3.32
CA THR A 6 9.49 10.57 -1.87
C THR A 6 8.01 10.87 -1.59
N LYS A 7 7.31 9.93 -0.97
CA LYS A 7 5.93 10.07 -0.50
C LYS A 7 5.91 10.75 0.87
N SER A 8 4.80 11.38 1.20
CA SER A 8 4.68 12.09 2.47
C SER A 8 3.33 11.86 3.14
N VAL A 9 3.37 11.56 4.44
CA VAL A 9 2.18 11.37 5.28
C VAL A 9 2.28 12.15 6.58
N LEU A 10 1.19 12.84 6.92
CA LEU A 10 1.03 13.58 8.18
C LEU A 10 -0.13 12.97 8.98
N PHE A 11 0.17 12.49 10.19
CA PHE A 11 -0.85 12.00 11.12
C PHE A 11 -1.37 13.13 12.01
N VAL A 12 -2.69 13.28 12.13
CA VAL A 12 -3.29 14.41 12.85
C VAL A 12 -4.30 13.98 13.88
N CYS A 13 -4.17 14.48 15.11
CA CYS A 13 -5.22 14.41 16.13
C CYS A 13 -5.42 15.78 16.79
N LEU A 14 -6.27 15.86 17.82
CA LEU A 14 -6.57 17.13 18.48
C LEU A 14 -5.33 17.80 19.10
N GLY A 15 -4.61 17.08 19.97
CA GLY A 15 -3.50 17.62 20.77
C GLY A 15 -2.10 17.16 20.35
N ASN A 16 -1.96 16.20 19.43
CA ASN A 16 -0.66 15.64 19.01
C ASN A 16 0.24 15.08 20.14
N ILE A 17 -0.38 14.56 21.21
CA ILE A 17 0.33 13.90 22.32
C ILE A 17 -0.06 12.43 22.51
N CYS A 18 -1.25 12.01 22.07
CA CYS A 18 -1.75 10.64 22.26
C CYS A 18 -1.76 9.85 20.94
N ARG A 19 -2.78 10.07 20.10
CA ARG A 19 -3.11 9.21 18.95
C ARG A 19 -2.15 9.39 17.77
N SER A 20 -1.92 10.63 17.32
CA SER A 20 -1.08 10.87 16.13
C SER A 20 0.40 10.53 16.32
N PRO A 21 1.04 10.76 17.48
CA PRO A 21 2.42 10.28 17.69
C PRO A 21 2.53 8.75 17.70
N ILE A 22 1.51 8.04 18.21
CA ILE A 22 1.46 6.57 18.15
C ILE A 22 1.42 6.11 16.68
N ALA A 23 0.49 6.67 15.88
CA ALA A 23 0.38 6.32 14.47
C ALA A 23 1.68 6.62 13.70
N GLU A 24 2.32 7.76 13.97
CA GLU A 24 3.59 8.14 13.37
C GLU A 24 4.71 7.14 13.68
N ALA A 25 4.89 6.79 14.95
CA ALA A 25 5.94 5.86 15.37
C ALA A 25 5.66 4.44 14.84
N VAL A 26 4.41 4.00 14.81
CA VAL A 26 4.00 2.73 14.19
C VAL A 26 4.33 2.73 12.69
N PHE A 27 3.94 3.77 11.96
CA PHE A 27 4.18 3.84 10.52
C PHE A 27 5.67 3.93 10.19
N ARG A 28 6.42 4.73 10.96
CA ARG A 28 7.89 4.82 10.86
C ARG A 28 8.55 3.46 11.06
N LYS A 29 8.10 2.68 12.05
CA LYS A 29 8.59 1.32 12.25
C LYS A 29 8.29 0.42 11.05
N LEU A 30 7.05 0.45 10.54
CA LEU A 30 6.66 -0.38 9.39
C LEU A 30 7.50 -0.09 8.13
N VAL A 31 7.75 1.18 7.81
CA VAL A 31 8.58 1.52 6.64
C VAL A 31 10.06 1.20 6.86
N THR A 32 10.53 1.27 8.11
CA THR A 32 11.92 0.91 8.46
C THR A 32 12.12 -0.60 8.37
N ASP A 33 11.17 -1.39 8.88
CA ASP A 33 11.19 -2.85 8.80
C ASP A 33 11.17 -3.34 7.33
N GLN A 34 10.53 -2.58 6.43
CA GLN A 34 10.50 -2.86 4.98
C GLN A 34 11.65 -2.21 4.20
N SER A 35 12.60 -1.53 4.84
CA SER A 35 13.74 -0.86 4.20
C SER A 35 13.35 0.19 3.15
N ILE A 36 12.23 0.88 3.36
CA ILE A 36 11.72 1.93 2.46
C ILE A 36 11.55 3.29 3.18
N SER A 37 12.20 3.46 4.34
CA SER A 37 12.14 4.70 5.13
C SER A 37 12.58 5.93 4.32
N ASP A 38 13.57 5.79 3.44
CA ASP A 38 14.13 6.90 2.66
C ASP A 38 13.14 7.43 1.60
N ASN A 39 12.13 6.63 1.28
CA ASN A 39 11.08 6.99 0.33
C ASN A 39 9.90 7.68 1.01
N TRP A 40 9.93 7.88 2.34
CA TRP A 40 8.81 8.41 3.11
C TRP A 40 9.21 9.56 4.03
N ARG A 41 8.55 10.71 3.84
CA ARG A 41 8.50 11.79 4.83
C ARG A 41 7.31 11.56 5.76
N ILE A 42 7.60 11.31 7.04
CA ILE A 42 6.61 10.95 8.06
C ILE A 42 6.65 11.98 9.18
N ASP A 43 5.48 12.48 9.57
CA ASP A 43 5.36 13.47 10.65
C ASP A 43 3.97 13.37 11.32
N SER A 44 3.79 14.05 12.45
CA SER A 44 2.49 14.21 13.10
C SER A 44 2.25 15.63 13.63
N ALA A 45 0.98 16.05 13.66
CA ALA A 45 0.59 17.39 14.09
C ALA A 45 -0.76 17.44 14.81
N ALA A 46 -1.05 18.60 15.42
CA ALA A 46 -2.27 18.92 16.16
C ALA A 46 -3.19 19.83 15.34
N THR A 47 -4.50 19.67 15.46
CA THR A 47 -5.46 20.70 15.01
C THR A 47 -5.54 21.88 15.97
N SER A 48 -5.37 21.62 17.28
CA SER A 48 -5.40 22.61 18.36
C SER A 48 -4.00 23.14 18.73
N THR A 49 -3.96 24.06 19.69
CA THR A 49 -2.72 24.66 20.24
C THR A 49 -2.47 24.30 21.70
N TYR A 50 -3.26 23.39 22.29
CA TYR A 50 -3.24 23.14 23.74
C TYR A 50 -1.90 22.59 24.25
N GLU A 51 -1.27 21.72 23.45
CA GLU A 51 -0.14 20.91 23.89
C GLU A 51 1.15 21.25 23.15
N LEU A 52 1.24 22.41 22.50
CA LEU A 52 2.41 22.74 21.67
C LEU A 52 3.70 22.74 22.49
N GLY A 53 4.72 22.04 22.00
CA GLY A 53 6.00 21.87 22.67
C GLY A 53 6.05 20.71 23.68
N ASN A 54 4.92 20.09 24.00
CA ASN A 54 4.89 18.99 24.96
C ASN A 54 5.33 17.67 24.30
N PRO A 55 5.96 16.76 25.08
CA PRO A 55 6.22 15.40 24.62
C PRO A 55 4.92 14.59 24.56
N PRO A 56 4.93 13.42 23.89
CA PRO A 56 3.81 12.49 23.90
C PRO A 56 3.39 12.09 25.32
N ASP A 57 2.11 11.80 25.52
CA ASP A 57 1.56 11.36 26.82
C ASP A 57 2.32 10.13 27.33
N TYR A 58 2.71 10.16 28.61
CA TYR A 58 3.48 9.09 29.24
C TYR A 58 2.79 7.71 29.15
N ARG A 59 1.45 7.65 29.21
CA ARG A 59 0.68 6.41 29.06
C ARG A 59 0.83 5.84 27.65
N GLY A 60 0.79 6.71 26.64
CA GLY A 60 1.09 6.36 25.25
C GLY A 60 2.53 5.87 25.08
N GLN A 61 3.50 6.57 25.68
CA GLN A 61 4.90 6.13 25.70
C GLN A 61 5.07 4.77 26.36
N ALA A 62 4.38 4.50 27.47
CA ALA A 62 4.42 3.22 28.16
C ALA A 62 3.86 2.08 27.29
N CYS A 63 2.74 2.31 26.60
CA CYS A 63 2.20 1.36 25.62
C CYS A 63 3.22 1.09 24.49
N MET A 64 3.78 2.13 23.87
CA MET A 64 4.74 1.97 22.78
C MET A 64 6.02 1.24 23.20
N LYS A 65 6.50 1.49 24.43
CA LYS A 65 7.64 0.76 25.02
C LYS A 65 7.34 -0.73 25.20
N LYS A 66 6.12 -1.12 25.59
CA LYS A 66 5.72 -2.54 25.69
C LYS A 66 5.83 -3.26 24.34
N HIS A 67 5.61 -2.54 23.24
CA HIS A 67 5.73 -3.06 21.87
C HIS A 67 7.12 -2.85 21.23
N GLY A 68 8.10 -2.35 21.99
CA GLY A 68 9.47 -2.13 21.51
C GLY A 68 9.58 -1.01 20.46
N ILE A 69 8.64 -0.06 20.44
CA ILE A 69 8.64 1.05 19.48
C ILE A 69 9.05 2.34 20.21
N PRO A 70 10.22 2.92 19.87
CA PRO A 70 10.59 4.22 20.42
C PRO A 70 9.69 5.30 19.83
N MET A 71 9.21 6.20 20.70
CA MET A 71 8.40 7.35 20.30
C MET A 71 9.08 8.61 20.85
N SER A 72 9.54 9.46 19.95
CA SER A 72 10.16 10.75 20.26
C SER A 72 9.54 11.79 19.34
N HIS A 73 8.69 12.64 19.90
CA HIS A 73 8.00 13.69 19.16
C HIS A 73 7.90 14.94 20.03
N VAL A 74 7.68 16.08 19.40
CA VAL A 74 7.34 17.33 20.07
C VAL A 74 6.06 17.84 19.43
N ALA A 75 5.01 17.98 20.22
CA ALA A 75 3.71 18.35 19.71
C ALA A 75 3.78 19.70 18.98
N ARG A 76 3.29 19.72 17.73
CA ARG A 76 3.27 20.89 16.85
C ARG A 76 1.90 21.08 16.23
N GLN A 77 1.57 22.29 15.81
CA GLN A 77 0.31 22.57 15.13
C GLN A 77 0.43 22.28 13.62
N VAL A 78 -0.68 21.87 13.01
CA VAL A 78 -0.84 21.84 11.56
C VAL A 78 -0.79 23.26 10.99
N THR A 79 0.06 23.47 9.98
CA THR A 79 0.23 24.76 9.30
C THR A 79 -0.40 24.75 7.91
N LYS A 80 -0.38 25.89 7.20
CA LYS A 80 -0.92 25.97 5.84
C LYS A 80 -0.04 25.23 4.84
N GLU A 81 1.26 25.21 5.10
CA GLU A 81 2.29 24.55 4.30
C GLU A 81 2.16 23.02 4.36
N ASP A 82 1.65 22.48 5.48
CA ASP A 82 1.39 21.05 5.60
C ASP A 82 0.40 20.57 4.51
N PHE A 83 -0.66 21.34 4.23
CA PHE A 83 -1.64 21.00 3.18
C PHE A 83 -1.07 21.05 1.77
N ALA A 84 0.02 21.80 1.55
CA ALA A 84 0.67 21.93 0.25
C ALA A 84 1.81 20.93 0.05
N THR A 85 2.46 20.50 1.14
CA THR A 85 3.68 19.68 1.08
C THR A 85 3.45 18.20 1.33
N PHE A 86 2.39 17.83 2.06
CA PHE A 86 2.07 16.42 2.30
C PHE A 86 1.14 15.85 1.23
N ASP A 87 1.34 14.59 0.86
CA ASP A 87 0.47 13.86 -0.07
C ASP A 87 -0.78 13.35 0.66
N TYR A 88 -0.61 12.88 1.90
CA TYR A 88 -1.68 12.35 2.73
C TYR A 88 -1.72 13.03 4.10
N ILE A 89 -2.90 13.45 4.52
CA ILE A 89 -3.18 13.87 5.89
C ILE A 89 -4.20 12.89 6.48
N LEU A 90 -3.75 12.05 7.41
CA LEU A 90 -4.56 11.00 8.01
C LEU A 90 -4.95 11.40 9.43
N CYS A 91 -6.25 11.58 9.65
CA CYS A 91 -6.79 12.02 10.93
C CYS A 91 -7.55 10.92 11.67
N MET A 92 -7.77 11.11 12.98
CA MET A 92 -8.24 10.04 13.86
C MET A 92 -9.76 9.96 13.98
N ASP A 93 -10.43 11.10 13.97
CA ASP A 93 -11.88 11.21 14.19
C ASP A 93 -12.53 12.25 13.27
N GLU A 94 -13.87 12.26 13.25
CA GLU A 94 -14.66 13.16 12.40
C GLU A 94 -14.48 14.64 12.76
N SER A 95 -14.22 14.95 14.03
CA SER A 95 -13.99 16.34 14.47
C SER A 95 -12.68 16.86 13.89
N ASN A 96 -11.63 16.03 13.89
CA ASN A 96 -10.35 16.34 13.26
C ASN A 96 -10.54 16.52 11.75
N LEU A 97 -11.28 15.61 11.10
CA LEU A 97 -11.57 15.69 9.67
C LEU A 97 -12.29 17.00 9.32
N ARG A 98 -13.33 17.37 10.08
CA ARG A 98 -14.07 18.62 9.88
C ARG A 98 -13.17 19.84 10.03
N ASP A 99 -12.32 19.86 11.06
CA ASP A 99 -11.41 20.97 11.31
C ASP A 99 -10.33 21.11 10.24
N LEU A 100 -9.78 19.97 9.78
CA LEU A 100 -8.81 19.94 8.70
C LEU A 100 -9.42 20.40 7.38
N ASN A 101 -10.63 19.94 7.04
CA ASN A 101 -11.34 20.40 5.84
C ASN A 101 -11.67 21.90 5.90
N ARG A 102 -12.03 22.42 7.07
CA ARG A 102 -12.22 23.86 7.26
C ARG A 102 -10.92 24.64 7.02
N LYS A 103 -9.79 24.13 7.52
CA LYS A 103 -8.47 24.75 7.35
C LYS A 103 -7.96 24.62 5.90
N SER A 104 -8.19 23.49 5.23
CA SER A 104 -7.76 23.26 3.85
C SER A 104 -8.47 24.19 2.87
N ASN A 105 -9.74 24.50 3.09
CA ASN A 105 -10.49 25.48 2.29
C ASN A 105 -9.91 26.90 2.34
N GLN A 106 -9.03 27.20 3.31
CA GLN A 106 -8.34 28.48 3.42
C GLN A 106 -7.00 28.49 2.66
N VAL A 107 -6.59 27.35 2.08
CA VAL A 107 -5.33 27.17 1.36
C VAL A 107 -5.63 27.01 -0.13
N LYS A 108 -4.99 27.84 -0.97
CA LYS A 108 -5.23 27.82 -2.43
C LYS A 108 -4.74 26.55 -3.12
N ASN A 109 -3.64 25.98 -2.62
CA ASN A 109 -2.95 24.84 -3.23
C ASN A 109 -2.94 23.64 -2.27
N CYS A 110 -4.12 23.12 -1.94
CA CYS A 110 -4.22 21.89 -1.14
C CYS A 110 -3.88 20.68 -2.04
N ARG A 111 -2.68 20.12 -1.85
CA ARG A 111 -2.25 18.87 -2.49
C ARG A 111 -2.68 17.66 -1.67
N ALA A 112 -2.69 17.81 -0.35
CA ALA A 112 -2.93 16.72 0.57
C ALA A 112 -4.32 16.09 0.42
N LYS A 113 -4.36 14.77 0.38
CA LYS A 113 -5.58 13.98 0.50
C LYS A 113 -5.90 13.80 1.99
N ILE A 114 -7.01 14.39 2.43
CA ILE A 114 -7.44 14.37 3.83
C ILE A 114 -8.43 13.23 4.05
N GLU A 115 -8.06 12.25 4.87
CA GLU A 115 -8.88 11.05 5.12
C GLU A 115 -8.82 10.62 6.60
N LEU A 116 -9.76 9.79 7.02
CA LEU A 116 -9.70 9.12 8.31
C LEU A 116 -8.73 7.94 8.23
N LEU A 117 -7.83 7.81 9.20
CA LEU A 117 -6.94 6.65 9.30
C LEU A 117 -7.73 5.35 9.41
N GLY A 118 -8.81 5.34 10.19
CA GLY A 118 -9.69 4.17 10.34
C GLY A 118 -10.44 3.77 9.07
N SER A 119 -10.48 4.61 8.02
CA SER A 119 -11.00 4.19 6.71
C SER A 119 -10.16 3.10 6.04
N TYR A 120 -8.92 2.92 6.50
CA TYR A 120 -8.01 1.86 6.07
C TYR A 120 -8.09 0.62 6.95
N ASP A 121 -8.88 0.61 8.03
CA ASP A 121 -8.98 -0.57 8.91
C ASP A 121 -9.72 -1.73 8.21
N PRO A 122 -9.09 -2.91 8.03
CA PRO A 122 -9.79 -4.10 7.53
C PRO A 122 -10.96 -4.52 8.42
N GLN A 123 -10.94 -4.18 9.71
CA GLN A 123 -12.02 -4.45 10.65
C GLN A 123 -13.15 -3.40 10.62
N LYS A 124 -13.04 -2.39 9.75
CA LYS A 124 -14.03 -1.31 9.57
C LYS A 124 -14.28 -0.47 10.83
N GLN A 125 -13.30 -0.38 11.74
CA GLN A 125 -13.36 0.58 12.84
C GLN A 125 -12.90 1.95 12.31
N LEU A 126 -13.89 2.77 11.94
CA LEU A 126 -13.64 4.03 11.24
C LEU A 126 -12.99 5.09 12.12
N ILE A 127 -13.32 5.09 13.43
CA ILE A 127 -12.93 6.12 14.39
C ILE A 127 -11.90 5.56 15.36
N ILE A 128 -10.82 6.32 15.53
CA ILE A 128 -9.81 6.07 16.55
C ILE A 128 -10.11 7.00 17.73
N GLU A 129 -10.82 6.44 18.71
CA GLU A 129 -11.32 7.15 19.89
C GLU A 129 -10.20 7.79 20.70
N ASP A 130 -10.48 8.93 21.33
CA ASP A 130 -9.50 9.64 22.15
C ASP A 130 -9.26 8.93 23.50
N PRO A 131 -8.06 8.39 23.77
CA PRO A 131 -7.79 7.68 25.00
C PRO A 131 -7.50 8.60 26.19
N TYR A 132 -7.53 9.94 26.02
CA TYR A 132 -7.07 10.89 27.03
C TYR A 132 -7.76 10.73 28.40
N TYR A 133 -9.09 10.55 28.39
CA TYR A 133 -9.89 10.28 29.59
C TYR A 133 -10.07 8.79 29.91
N GLY A 134 -9.39 7.93 29.14
CA GLY A 134 -9.43 6.48 29.26
C GLY A 134 -8.33 5.92 30.16
N ASN A 135 -8.20 4.61 30.12
CA ASN A 135 -7.21 3.81 30.82
C ASN A 135 -6.16 3.21 29.86
N GLU A 136 -5.20 2.44 30.39
CA GLU A 136 -4.13 1.84 29.57
C GLU A 136 -4.63 0.93 28.43
N ALA A 137 -5.77 0.26 28.60
CA ALA A 137 -6.35 -0.61 27.57
C ALA A 137 -6.90 0.19 26.38
N ASP A 138 -7.29 1.45 26.61
CA ASP A 138 -7.74 2.34 25.53
C ASP A 138 -6.53 2.75 24.66
N PHE A 139 -5.37 3.01 25.27
CA PHE A 139 -4.13 3.23 24.53
C PHE A 139 -3.69 2.00 23.73
N GLU A 140 -3.87 0.80 24.28
CA GLU A 140 -3.60 -0.45 23.55
C GLU A 140 -4.55 -0.60 22.36
N THR A 141 -5.84 -0.29 22.53
CA THR A 141 -6.83 -0.34 21.45
C THR A 141 -6.46 0.61 20.32
N VAL A 142 -6.05 1.84 20.65
CA VAL A 142 -5.54 2.83 19.68
C VAL A 142 -4.30 2.30 18.97
N TYR A 143 -3.34 1.75 19.69
CA TYR A 143 -2.14 1.15 19.08
C TYR A 143 -2.50 0.06 18.07
N GLN A 144 -3.36 -0.88 18.45
CA GLN A 144 -3.78 -1.98 17.56
C GLN A 144 -4.51 -1.47 16.32
N GLN A 145 -5.37 -0.46 16.46
CA GLN A 145 -6.00 0.21 15.32
C GLN A 145 -4.95 0.87 14.41
N CYS A 146 -4.01 1.62 14.98
CA CYS A 146 -2.94 2.25 14.22
C CYS A 146 -2.11 1.22 13.43
N VAL A 147 -1.76 0.08 14.03
CA VAL A 147 -1.01 -0.99 13.33
C VAL A 147 -1.78 -1.51 12.12
N ARG A 148 -3.07 -1.84 12.28
CA ARG A 148 -3.89 -2.37 11.18
C ARG A 148 -4.05 -1.34 10.05
N CYS A 149 -4.40 -0.11 10.40
CA CYS A 149 -4.63 0.95 9.43
C CYS A 149 -3.35 1.35 8.70
N CYS A 150 -2.23 1.50 9.42
CA CYS A 150 -0.95 1.88 8.84
C CYS A 150 -0.43 0.80 7.87
N ARG A 151 -0.60 -0.48 8.20
CA ARG A 151 -0.24 -1.59 7.31
C ARG A 151 -1.07 -1.57 6.02
N ALA A 152 -2.39 -1.49 6.14
CA ALA A 152 -3.30 -1.45 4.99
C ALA A 152 -3.07 -0.20 4.13
N PHE A 153 -2.78 0.95 4.75
CA PHE A 153 -2.42 2.18 4.04
C PHE A 153 -1.11 2.02 3.25
N LEU A 154 -0.08 1.43 3.85
CA LEU A 154 1.22 1.22 3.19
C LEU A 154 1.07 0.28 1.97
N GLU A 155 0.35 -0.82 2.13
CA GLU A 155 0.07 -1.79 1.06
C GLU A 155 -0.70 -1.14 -0.10
N LYS A 156 -1.79 -0.42 0.20
CA LYS A 156 -2.60 0.26 -0.82
C LYS A 156 -1.81 1.30 -1.60
N THR A 157 -0.95 2.05 -0.92
CA THR A 157 -0.14 3.10 -1.56
C THR A 157 1.01 2.51 -2.40
N SER A 158 1.42 1.28 -2.11
CA SER A 158 2.42 0.54 -2.90
C SER A 158 1.80 -0.12 -4.13
N LEU A 159 0.57 -0.65 -4.03
CA LEU A 159 -0.15 -1.25 -5.16
C LEU A 159 -0.52 -0.24 -6.24
N GLN A 160 -0.87 1.00 -5.85
CA GLN A 160 -1.15 2.07 -6.80
C GLN A 160 0.04 2.37 -7.70
N GLU A 161 1.28 2.21 -7.22
CA GLU A 161 2.47 2.38 -8.06
C GLU A 161 2.64 1.25 -9.06
N ALA A 162 2.42 0.00 -8.65
CA ALA A 162 2.48 -1.13 -9.57
C ALA A 162 1.46 -0.96 -10.71
N GLU A 163 0.24 -0.53 -10.39
CA GLU A 163 -0.81 -0.29 -11.39
C GLU A 163 -0.45 0.89 -12.32
N VAL A 164 0.04 2.01 -11.78
CA VAL A 164 0.45 3.18 -12.57
C VAL A 164 1.67 2.88 -13.45
N MET A 165 2.63 2.10 -12.97
CA MET A 165 3.80 1.66 -13.74
C MET A 165 3.41 0.68 -14.86
N VAL A 166 2.43 -0.20 -14.63
CA VAL A 166 1.86 -1.06 -15.69
C VAL A 166 1.16 -0.22 -16.76
N TRP A 167 0.43 0.83 -16.37
CA TRP A 167 -0.22 1.74 -17.32
C TRP A 167 0.77 2.60 -18.11
N HIS A 168 1.82 3.13 -17.47
CA HIS A 168 2.85 3.94 -18.13
C HIS A 168 3.84 3.09 -18.94
N GLY A 169 4.07 1.83 -18.54
CA GLY A 169 4.86 0.84 -19.27
C GLY A 169 4.19 0.30 -20.54
N LYS A 170 2.90 0.58 -20.75
CA LYS A 170 2.21 0.38 -22.05
C LYS A 170 2.31 1.60 -22.99
N LYS A 171 3.32 2.45 -22.85
CA LYS A 171 3.68 3.40 -23.92
C LYS A 171 4.61 2.70 -24.91
N HIS A 172 4.03 2.29 -26.04
CA HIS A 172 4.69 1.84 -27.27
C HIS A 172 5.99 1.04 -27.07
N LEU A 173 5.87 -0.29 -27.01
CA LEU A 173 6.91 -1.11 -27.63
C LEU A 173 6.84 -0.82 -29.14
N PRO A 174 7.85 -0.21 -29.78
CA PRO A 174 7.93 -0.31 -31.22
C PRO A 174 8.06 -1.81 -31.53
N LEU A 175 7.25 -2.29 -32.47
CA LEU A 175 7.49 -3.55 -33.17
C LEU A 175 8.84 -3.43 -33.88
N GLN A 176 9.95 -3.60 -33.15
CA GLN A 176 11.22 -3.95 -33.75
C GLN A 176 11.08 -5.40 -34.19
N ALA A 177 10.95 -5.54 -35.50
CA ALA A 177 11.03 -6.79 -36.21
C ALA A 177 12.22 -7.60 -35.68
N CYS A 178 11.94 -8.76 -35.10
CA CYS A 178 12.92 -9.84 -35.05
C CYS A 178 13.23 -10.24 -36.50
N PRO A 179 14.50 -10.21 -36.95
CA PRO A 179 14.84 -10.75 -38.25
C PRO A 179 14.80 -12.28 -38.20
N ASP A 180 14.09 -12.83 -39.18
CA ASP A 180 14.29 -14.14 -39.83
C ASP A 180 14.68 -15.34 -38.96
N ILE A 181 13.67 -16.09 -38.51
CA ILE A 181 13.82 -17.53 -38.24
C ILE A 181 12.65 -18.28 -38.86
N PHE A 182 13.00 -19.10 -39.85
CA PHE A 182 12.28 -20.22 -40.45
C PHE A 182 11.12 -19.97 -41.42
N MET A 183 11.43 -20.21 -42.71
CA MET A 183 10.47 -20.65 -43.71
C MET A 183 9.85 -21.99 -43.28
N GLY A 184 8.54 -21.99 -43.11
CA GLY A 184 7.68 -23.16 -43.13
C GLY A 184 6.40 -22.77 -43.84
N GLN A 185 6.17 -23.36 -45.00
CA GLN A 185 4.98 -23.11 -45.82
C GLN A 185 3.72 -23.53 -45.06
N ASP A 186 2.85 -22.59 -44.73
CA ASP A 186 1.42 -22.86 -44.76
C ASP A 186 0.61 -21.57 -44.94
N HIS A 187 -0.17 -21.54 -46.02
CA HIS A 187 -0.98 -20.39 -46.41
C HIS A 187 -2.26 -20.38 -45.57
N ARG A 188 -2.34 -19.50 -44.56
CA ARG A 188 -3.59 -18.85 -44.08
C ARG A 188 -3.25 -17.72 -43.09
N ARG A 189 -3.01 -16.51 -43.59
CA ARG A 189 -2.92 -15.29 -42.75
C ARG A 189 -4.22 -14.50 -42.86
N ALA A 190 -5.11 -14.65 -41.88
CA ALA A 190 -6.01 -13.57 -41.52
C ALA A 190 -5.23 -12.61 -40.62
N THR A 191 -5.28 -11.31 -40.90
CA THR A 191 -4.66 -10.30 -40.04
C THR A 191 -5.48 -10.14 -38.76
N TRP A 192 -4.83 -9.91 -37.62
CA TRP A 192 -5.48 -9.75 -36.30
C TRP A 192 -6.66 -8.76 -36.29
N ALA A 193 -6.62 -7.76 -37.18
CA ALA A 193 -7.66 -6.75 -37.36
C ALA A 193 -8.98 -7.29 -37.98
N GLN A 194 -9.01 -8.52 -38.48
CA GLN A 194 -10.17 -9.13 -39.13
C GLN A 194 -10.88 -10.19 -38.27
N LEU A 195 -10.34 -10.50 -37.08
CA LEU A 195 -10.92 -11.50 -36.18
C LEU A 195 -11.97 -10.86 -35.27
N THR A 196 -13.08 -11.56 -35.07
CA THR A 196 -14.08 -11.17 -34.08
C THR A 196 -13.51 -11.31 -32.67
N ALA A 197 -14.03 -10.54 -31.70
CA ALA A 197 -13.57 -10.59 -30.31
C ALA A 197 -13.59 -12.01 -29.71
N ARG A 198 -14.50 -12.88 -30.18
CA ARG A 198 -14.60 -14.29 -29.74
C ARG A 198 -13.46 -15.17 -30.27
N GLU A 199 -12.95 -14.85 -31.45
CA GLU A 199 -11.82 -15.54 -32.07
C GLU A 199 -10.49 -15.08 -31.48
N GLN A 200 -10.37 -13.78 -31.18
CA GLN A 200 -9.22 -13.22 -30.46
C GLN A 200 -9.08 -13.85 -29.06
N SER A 201 -10.18 -14.01 -28.32
CA SER A 201 -10.16 -14.68 -27.01
C SER A 201 -9.79 -16.17 -27.09
N ARG A 202 -10.17 -16.88 -28.16
CA ARG A 202 -9.75 -18.28 -28.37
C ARG A 202 -8.25 -18.40 -28.66
N MET A 203 -7.73 -17.50 -29.49
CA MET A 203 -6.31 -17.51 -29.85
C MET A 203 -5.44 -17.14 -28.64
N TRP A 204 -5.88 -16.18 -27.83
CA TRP A 204 -5.22 -15.84 -26.57
C TRP A 204 -5.21 -17.01 -25.57
N MET A 205 -6.30 -17.79 -25.47
CA MET A 205 -6.31 -19.01 -24.64
C MET A 205 -5.36 -20.10 -25.17
N GLN A 206 -5.16 -20.20 -26.48
CA GLN A 206 -4.15 -21.11 -27.07
C GLN A 206 -2.72 -20.65 -26.80
N ASP A 207 -2.45 -19.34 -26.89
CA ASP A 207 -1.13 -18.78 -26.61
C ASP A 207 -0.76 -18.86 -25.11
N VAL A 208 -1.73 -18.63 -24.21
CA VAL A 208 -1.55 -18.84 -22.75
C VAL A 208 -1.35 -20.33 -22.43
N GLY A 209 -2.03 -21.22 -23.16
CA GLY A 209 -1.79 -22.68 -23.08
C GLY A 209 -0.38 -23.07 -23.50
N CYS A 210 0.14 -22.52 -24.61
CA CYS A 210 1.51 -22.74 -25.06
C CYS A 210 2.55 -22.16 -24.08
N ALA A 211 2.28 -20.99 -23.49
CA ALA A 211 3.17 -20.38 -22.50
C ALA A 211 3.26 -21.21 -21.22
N LEU A 212 2.14 -21.79 -20.77
CA LEU A 212 2.11 -22.71 -19.62
C LEU A 212 2.80 -24.04 -19.93
N GLN A 213 2.74 -24.51 -21.17
CA GLN A 213 3.41 -25.74 -21.59
C GLN A 213 4.93 -25.54 -21.74
N GLY A 214 5.37 -24.39 -22.27
CA GLY A 214 6.78 -23.98 -22.28
C GLY A 214 7.36 -23.70 -20.89
N ALA A 215 6.54 -23.20 -19.95
CA ALA A 215 6.93 -23.06 -18.54
C ALA A 215 7.11 -24.43 -17.85
N ARG A 216 6.33 -25.44 -18.27
CA ARG A 216 6.44 -26.82 -17.78
C ARG A 216 7.69 -27.53 -18.31
N GLU A 217 8.06 -27.30 -19.57
CA GLU A 217 9.27 -27.85 -20.20
C GLU A 217 10.56 -27.16 -19.70
N THR A 218 10.50 -25.88 -19.33
CA THR A 218 11.64 -25.17 -18.72
C THR A 218 11.86 -25.54 -17.25
N LEU A 219 10.82 -25.98 -16.54
CA LEU A 219 10.95 -26.57 -15.19
C LEU A 219 11.53 -28.00 -15.23
N ASP A 220 11.34 -28.75 -16.31
CA ASP A 220 11.91 -30.10 -16.46
C ASP A 220 13.42 -30.06 -16.82
N CYS A 221 13.89 -28.97 -17.46
CA CYS A 221 15.30 -28.80 -17.82
C CYS A 221 16.21 -28.35 -16.65
N THR A 222 15.67 -27.85 -15.53
CA THR A 222 16.46 -27.40 -14.37
C THR A 222 16.55 -28.42 -13.24
N VAL A 223 15.84 -29.55 -13.30
CA VAL A 223 15.75 -30.53 -12.19
C VAL A 223 16.69 -31.74 -12.35
N THR A 224 17.45 -31.86 -13.44
CA THR A 224 18.36 -33.02 -13.64
C THR A 224 19.81 -32.84 -13.18
N ASN A 225 20.17 -31.76 -12.48
CA ASN A 225 21.51 -31.66 -11.91
C ASN A 225 21.57 -30.90 -10.58
N GLN A 226 21.16 -31.57 -9.49
CA GLN A 226 21.88 -31.62 -8.21
C GLN A 226 21.02 -32.34 -7.15
N LEU A 227 21.37 -33.61 -6.91
CA LEU A 227 20.99 -34.35 -5.72
C LEU A 227 21.92 -33.95 -4.56
N SER A 228 21.39 -33.33 -3.50
CA SER A 228 21.75 -33.67 -2.11
C SER A 228 20.75 -33.08 -1.09
N VAL A 229 19.75 -33.90 -0.75
CA VAL A 229 19.15 -34.16 0.57
C VAL A 229 19.24 -33.06 1.65
N GLY A 230 18.08 -32.53 2.06
CA GLY A 230 17.89 -31.79 3.31
C GLY A 230 16.44 -31.30 3.50
N ASN A 231 15.60 -32.14 4.12
CA ASN A 231 14.19 -31.92 4.49
C ASN A 231 13.90 -30.55 5.15
N CYS A 232 12.86 -29.83 4.67
CA CYS A 232 11.66 -29.46 5.46
C CYS A 232 10.68 -28.57 4.66
N GLY A 233 9.41 -28.96 4.57
CA GLY A 233 8.29 -28.00 4.57
C GLY A 233 7.48 -27.75 3.28
N LEU A 234 7.05 -28.79 2.56
CA LEU A 234 5.96 -28.68 1.58
C LEU A 234 4.61 -28.55 2.31
N LYS A 235 4.07 -27.33 2.40
CA LYS A 235 2.64 -27.05 2.66
C LYS A 235 2.29 -25.58 2.39
N LEU A 236 2.28 -25.15 1.13
CA LEU A 236 1.78 -23.81 0.80
C LEU A 236 1.28 -23.58 -0.63
N LEU A 237 1.21 -24.59 -1.50
CA LEU A 237 0.84 -24.38 -2.90
C LEU A 237 -0.61 -24.75 -3.27
N GLU A 238 -1.38 -25.42 -2.41
CA GLU A 238 -2.76 -25.80 -2.73
C GLU A 238 -3.83 -24.73 -2.39
N LEU A 239 -3.47 -23.65 -1.69
CA LEU A 239 -4.44 -22.62 -1.28
C LEU A 239 -4.55 -21.42 -2.24
N GLU A 240 -3.56 -21.20 -3.11
CA GLU A 240 -3.59 -20.07 -4.05
C GLU A 240 -4.40 -20.38 -5.32
N GLU A 241 -4.45 -21.63 -5.79
CA GLU A 241 -5.24 -22.01 -6.98
C GLU A 241 -6.76 -21.89 -6.74
N ILE A 242 -7.23 -22.06 -5.50
CA ILE A 242 -8.67 -22.03 -5.19
C ILE A 242 -9.22 -20.58 -5.15
N ASN A 243 -8.38 -19.58 -4.88
CA ASN A 243 -8.84 -18.21 -4.67
C ASN A 243 -8.95 -17.38 -5.97
N LEU A 244 -8.07 -17.65 -6.95
CA LEU A 244 -8.12 -17.03 -8.29
C LEU A 244 -9.32 -17.51 -9.11
N SER A 245 -9.76 -18.76 -8.92
CA SER A 245 -10.92 -19.34 -9.62
C SER A 245 -12.27 -18.73 -9.19
N LYS A 246 -12.41 -18.30 -7.92
CA LYS A 246 -13.67 -17.74 -7.40
C LYS A 246 -13.90 -16.28 -7.78
N HIS A 247 -12.85 -15.48 -7.96
CA HIS A 247 -13.01 -14.06 -8.32
C HIS A 247 -13.39 -13.84 -9.79
N TYR A 248 -13.01 -14.74 -10.71
CA TYR A 248 -13.31 -14.55 -12.13
C TYR A 248 -14.71 -15.00 -12.56
N LYS A 249 -15.44 -15.79 -11.76
CA LYS A 249 -16.83 -16.17 -12.05
C LYS A 249 -17.88 -15.11 -11.68
N ALA A 250 -17.50 -14.04 -10.98
CA ALA A 250 -18.41 -12.94 -10.63
C ALA A 250 -18.45 -11.80 -11.66
N ILE A 251 -17.55 -11.81 -12.65
CA ILE A 251 -17.43 -10.76 -13.69
C ILE A 251 -18.17 -11.13 -15.00
N LEU A 252 -18.73 -12.34 -15.09
CA LEU A 252 -19.44 -12.84 -16.28
C LEU A 252 -20.86 -13.37 -15.96
N ALA A 253 -21.56 -12.73 -15.04
CA ALA A 253 -23.00 -12.94 -14.81
C ALA A 253 -23.79 -11.66 -15.13
#